data_AF-A0A3D5UKZ8-F1
#
_entry.id   AF-A0A3D5UKZ8-F1
#
_cell.length_a   1.000
_cell.length_b   1.000
_cell.length_c   1.000
_cell.angle_alpha   90.00
_cell.angle_beta   90.00
_cell.angle_gamma   90.00
#
_symmetry.space_group_name_H-M   'P 1'
#
loop_
_entity.id
_entity.type
_entity.pdbx_description
1 polymer ?
#
loop_
_entity_poly.entity_id
_entity_poly.type
_entity_poly.pdbx_seq_one_letter_code
_entity_poly.pdbx_strand_id
1 'polypeptide(L)'
;MKRMQDKNNNKGYSIVMVVIILGIISILGMTIASVTSTEHGLTRRDSKRQSAYYIAESGINLKINDFRKKMIEHQDLSSETAFFGSMEAPASALLADTLYDDFESYFSDQPFAEVVVEKVNDENPREYLIRSTGYIGSSSREVEASITVEWTPQQSGGGMDDLLLYSTDMVFRGRSINGDGTIVLNGVQTHDLNGGAEFNVSKIYFNGSVNLSGGSATLGKWNNPDSIFVNGNLRLWSGNRDVYGDIHVKGNFELKDANIHGNVYVDGDITLGWKPTIDNNIYYTGELSYPNNFNDRLLEKFIKVTQVSDWQIPVRTIQLQEDDWYLSNGYEIRGDVSEAVPSGARWLVDNYDFTNWQGARRLDDVVIVSKGDIVINTVNDFSGALIAPYGRVILPQGGTTFTGVIVSKNGVRIEGGGSIANLVKIQDYFSSEPIPILFSDP
;
A
#
# COMPACT_ATOMS: atom_id res chain seq x y z
N MET A 1 71.95 -67.27 -62.35
CA MET A 1 70.56 -67.15 -62.87
C MET A 1 69.88 -66.00 -62.15
N LYS A 2 69.47 -64.97 -62.90
CA LYS A 2 68.90 -63.70 -62.40
C LYS A 2 67.45 -63.90 -61.95
N ARG A 3 67.13 -63.53 -60.70
CA ARG A 3 65.75 -63.34 -60.22
C ARG A 3 65.16 -62.12 -60.93
N MET A 4 64.15 -62.31 -61.77
CA MET A 4 63.30 -61.23 -62.27
C MET A 4 62.42 -60.74 -61.13
N GLN A 5 62.58 -59.47 -60.76
CA GLN A 5 61.70 -58.73 -59.87
C GLN A 5 60.65 -58.05 -60.77
N ASP A 6 59.41 -58.55 -60.73
CA ASP A 6 58.29 -57.89 -61.38
C ASP A 6 58.04 -56.53 -60.70
N LYS A 7 58.31 -55.45 -61.43
CA LYS A 7 57.88 -54.10 -61.09
C LYS A 7 56.36 -54.02 -61.33
N ASN A 8 55.57 -54.30 -60.30
CA ASN A 8 54.14 -53.98 -60.30
C ASN A 8 53.95 -52.46 -60.46
N ASN A 9 53.51 -52.06 -61.65
CA ASN A 9 53.26 -50.69 -62.03
C ASN A 9 51.91 -50.23 -61.47
N ASN A 10 51.84 -49.90 -60.17
CA ASN A 10 50.63 -49.38 -59.50
C ASN A 10 50.30 -47.91 -59.85
N LYS A 11 50.89 -47.34 -60.91
CA LYS A 11 50.77 -45.90 -61.23
C LYS A 11 49.39 -45.46 -61.73
N GLY A 12 48.48 -46.38 -62.04
CA GLY A 12 47.09 -46.06 -62.43
C GLY A 12 46.08 -46.07 -61.27
N TYR A 13 46.30 -46.90 -60.24
CA TYR A 13 45.33 -47.09 -59.15
C TYR A 13 45.28 -45.89 -58.20
N SER A 14 46.39 -45.18 -58.00
CA SER A 14 46.43 -43.98 -57.15
C SER A 14 45.52 -42.86 -57.65
N ILE A 15 45.45 -42.64 -58.98
CA ILE A 15 44.57 -41.63 -59.57
C ILE A 15 43.10 -42.03 -59.39
N VAL A 16 42.76 -43.30 -59.65
CA VAL A 16 41.40 -43.82 -59.46
C VAL A 16 40.97 -43.71 -58.00
N MET A 17 41.85 -44.06 -57.05
CA MET A 17 41.58 -43.97 -55.62
C MET A 17 41.38 -42.51 -55.17
N VAL A 18 42.20 -41.57 -55.66
CA VAL A 18 42.05 -40.14 -55.37
C VAL A 18 40.73 -39.60 -55.91
N VAL A 19 40.32 -39.99 -57.13
CA VAL A 19 39.04 -39.57 -57.71
C VAL A 19 37.85 -40.13 -56.93
N ILE A 20 37.92 -41.39 -56.49
CA ILE A 20 36.88 -42.00 -55.64
C ILE A 20 36.80 -41.30 -54.29
N ILE A 21 37.95 -41.02 -53.64
CA ILE A 21 37.99 -40.32 -52.35
C ILE A 21 37.44 -38.89 -52.50
N LEU A 22 37.82 -38.16 -53.55
CA LEU A 22 37.29 -36.82 -53.84
C LEU A 22 35.78 -36.87 -54.12
N GLY A 23 35.29 -37.89 -54.83
CA GLY A 23 33.86 -38.10 -55.05
C GLY A 23 33.11 -38.32 -53.73
N ILE A 24 33.63 -39.19 -52.86
CA ILE A 24 33.04 -39.46 -51.54
C ILE A 24 33.04 -38.20 -50.67
N ILE A 25 34.15 -37.45 -50.60
CA ILE A 25 34.25 -36.21 -49.83
C ILE A 25 33.28 -35.16 -50.38
N SER A 26 33.09 -35.08 -51.69
CA SER A 26 32.18 -34.12 -52.33
C SER A 26 30.72 -34.44 -52.00
N ILE A 27 30.34 -35.73 -52.04
CA ILE A 27 29.00 -36.19 -51.64
C ILE A 27 28.78 -35.87 -50.16
N LEU A 28 29.76 -36.15 -49.30
CA LEU A 28 29.67 -35.88 -47.87
C LEU A 28 29.56 -34.37 -47.59
N GLY A 29 30.35 -33.54 -48.26
CA GLY A 29 30.31 -32.08 -48.15
C GLY A 29 28.95 -31.50 -48.55
N MET A 30 28.36 -31.98 -49.65
CA MET A 30 27.02 -31.57 -50.07
C MET A 30 25.94 -32.00 -49.06
N THR A 31 26.04 -33.20 -48.50
CA THR A 31 25.07 -33.65 -47.48
C THR A 31 25.12 -32.82 -46.22
N ILE A 32 26.32 -32.48 -45.72
CA ILE A 32 26.48 -31.63 -44.53
C ILE A 32 25.92 -30.22 -44.82
N ALA A 33 26.28 -29.61 -45.95
CA ALA A 33 25.77 -28.29 -46.33
C ALA A 33 24.24 -28.26 -46.44
N SER A 34 23.63 -29.32 -46.98
CA SER A 34 22.18 -29.47 -47.05
C SER A 34 21.53 -29.58 -45.66
N VAL A 35 22.10 -30.38 -44.76
CA VAL A 35 21.60 -30.53 -43.39
C VAL A 35 21.72 -29.22 -42.63
N THR A 36 22.88 -28.55 -42.68
CA THR A 36 23.10 -27.25 -42.03
C THR A 36 22.16 -26.17 -42.56
N SER A 37 21.90 -26.12 -43.87
CA SER A 37 20.94 -25.17 -44.44
C SER A 37 19.51 -25.43 -43.96
N THR A 38 19.15 -26.70 -43.80
CA THR A 38 17.84 -27.11 -43.28
C THR A 38 17.70 -26.76 -41.80
N GLU A 39 18.72 -27.07 -40.98
CA GLU A 39 18.77 -26.68 -39.56
C GLU A 39 18.70 -25.16 -39.39
N HIS A 40 19.47 -24.39 -40.16
CA HIS A 40 19.40 -22.92 -40.11
C HIS A 40 18.00 -22.39 -40.47
N GLY A 41 17.32 -23.02 -41.43
CA GLY A 41 15.94 -22.70 -41.80
C GLY A 41 14.92 -23.04 -40.72
N LEU A 42 15.09 -24.18 -40.04
CA LEU A 42 14.26 -24.62 -38.92
C LEU A 42 14.44 -23.69 -37.71
N THR A 43 15.68 -23.45 -37.28
CA THR A 43 16.00 -22.56 -36.16
C THR A 43 15.47 -21.14 -36.40
N ARG A 44 15.55 -20.63 -37.64
CA ARG A 44 14.96 -19.32 -37.98
C ARG A 44 13.44 -19.29 -37.82
N ARG A 45 12.73 -20.34 -38.25
CA ARG A 45 11.27 -20.42 -38.08
C ARG A 45 10.88 -20.55 -36.62
N ASP A 46 11.59 -21.40 -35.87
CA ASP A 46 11.33 -21.59 -34.43
C ASP A 46 11.59 -20.31 -33.64
N SER A 47 12.68 -19.60 -33.95
CA SER A 47 12.97 -18.29 -33.37
C SER A 47 11.87 -17.27 -33.66
N LYS A 48 11.45 -17.13 -34.92
CA LYS A 48 10.34 -16.21 -35.30
C LYS A 48 9.03 -16.56 -34.59
N ARG A 49 8.74 -17.85 -34.43
CA ARG A 49 7.55 -18.32 -33.74
C ARG A 49 7.56 -17.99 -32.25
N GLN A 50 8.74 -18.08 -31.61
CA GLN A 50 8.92 -17.67 -30.22
C GLN A 50 8.84 -16.15 -30.07
N SER A 51 9.43 -15.39 -31.01
CA SER A 51 9.32 -13.93 -31.04
C SER A 51 7.87 -13.46 -31.20
N ALA A 52 7.09 -14.08 -32.09
CA ALA A 52 5.66 -13.78 -32.25
C ALA A 52 4.88 -13.91 -30.93
N TYR A 53 5.22 -14.91 -30.11
CA TYR A 53 4.62 -15.09 -28.78
C TYR A 53 4.97 -13.93 -27.84
N TYR A 54 6.24 -13.51 -27.78
CA TYR A 54 6.66 -12.36 -26.95
C TYR A 54 6.05 -11.03 -27.40
N ILE A 55 5.88 -10.83 -28.71
CA ILE A 55 5.19 -9.67 -29.27
C ILE A 55 3.71 -9.68 -28.82
N ALA A 56 3.07 -10.85 -28.86
CA ALA A 56 1.69 -11.02 -28.43
C ALA A 56 1.53 -10.74 -26.91
N GLU A 57 2.41 -11.28 -26.05
CA GLU A 57 2.43 -10.97 -24.61
C GLU A 57 2.66 -9.47 -24.35
N SER A 58 3.52 -8.83 -25.14
CA SER A 58 3.79 -7.39 -25.01
C SER A 58 2.54 -6.57 -25.34
N GLY A 59 1.77 -6.96 -26.36
CA GLY A 59 0.49 -6.33 -26.68
C GLY A 59 -0.51 -6.39 -25.52
N ILE A 60 -0.59 -7.53 -24.81
CA ILE A 60 -1.41 -7.64 -23.58
C ILE A 60 -0.93 -6.65 -22.53
N ASN A 61 0.38 -6.63 -22.23
CA ASN A 61 0.92 -5.75 -21.20
C ASN A 61 0.73 -4.26 -21.51
N LEU A 62 0.88 -3.86 -22.76
CA LEU A 62 0.61 -2.49 -23.22
C LEU A 62 -0.86 -2.13 -22.99
N LYS A 63 -1.79 -3.00 -23.40
CA LYS A 63 -3.22 -2.75 -23.20
C LYS A 63 -3.61 -2.72 -21.72
N ILE A 64 -3.03 -3.57 -20.87
CA ILE A 64 -3.23 -3.52 -19.41
C ILE A 64 -2.75 -2.18 -18.83
N ASN A 65 -1.64 -1.64 -19.33
CA ASN A 65 -1.16 -0.32 -18.90
C ASN A 65 -2.10 0.81 -19.36
N ASP A 66 -2.72 0.71 -20.53
CA ASP A 66 -3.74 1.66 -20.97
C ASP A 66 -4.96 1.64 -20.03
N PHE A 67 -5.42 0.44 -19.63
CA PHE A 67 -6.45 0.28 -18.59
C PHE A 67 -6.05 0.99 -17.30
N ARG A 68 -4.85 0.71 -16.76
CA ARG A 68 -4.37 1.34 -15.52
C ARG A 68 -4.31 2.85 -15.62
N LYS A 69 -3.81 3.39 -16.74
CA LYS A 69 -3.74 4.84 -16.97
C LYS A 69 -5.13 5.47 -16.96
N LYS A 70 -6.10 4.83 -17.63
CA LYS A 70 -7.48 5.32 -17.68
C LYS A 70 -8.17 5.27 -16.32
N MET A 71 -7.93 4.21 -15.54
CA MET A 71 -8.40 4.08 -14.17
C MET A 71 -7.88 5.23 -13.29
N ILE A 72 -6.60 5.57 -13.38
CA ILE A 72 -5.99 6.69 -12.63
C ILE A 72 -6.58 8.04 -13.04
N GLU A 73 -6.77 8.28 -14.35
CA GLU A 73 -7.36 9.52 -14.85
C GLU A 73 -8.80 9.78 -14.34
N HIS A 74 -9.52 8.73 -13.94
CA HIS A 74 -10.95 8.78 -13.59
C HIS A 74 -11.25 8.21 -12.20
N GLN A 75 -10.22 8.09 -11.35
CA GLN A 75 -10.34 7.52 -10.00
C GLN A 75 -11.29 8.31 -9.09
N ASP A 76 -11.47 9.61 -9.37
CA ASP A 76 -12.29 10.53 -8.56
C ASP A 76 -13.79 10.50 -8.93
N LEU A 77 -14.21 9.61 -9.83
CA LEU A 77 -15.60 9.47 -10.22
C LEU A 77 -16.40 8.71 -9.16
N SER A 78 -17.33 9.41 -8.52
CA SER A 78 -18.20 8.92 -7.44
C SER A 78 -19.36 8.02 -7.87
N SER A 79 -19.46 7.69 -9.16
CA SER A 79 -20.50 6.80 -9.69
C SER A 79 -19.90 5.67 -10.53
N GLU A 80 -20.31 4.44 -10.23
CA GLU A 80 -19.94 3.22 -10.98
C GLU A 80 -20.20 3.38 -12.47
N THR A 81 -21.40 3.87 -12.80
CA THR A 81 -21.85 4.08 -14.17
C THR A 81 -21.02 5.13 -14.87
N ALA A 82 -20.63 6.21 -14.18
CA ALA A 82 -19.77 7.25 -14.75
C ALA A 82 -18.34 6.73 -14.96
N PHE A 83 -17.81 5.97 -14.00
CA PHE A 83 -16.48 5.37 -14.08
C PHE A 83 -16.36 4.40 -15.26
N PHE A 84 -17.19 3.35 -15.30
CA PHE A 84 -17.16 2.41 -16.42
C PHE A 84 -17.60 3.06 -17.73
N GLY A 85 -18.52 4.02 -17.69
CA GLY A 85 -18.89 4.82 -18.86
C GLY A 85 -17.70 5.56 -19.46
N SER A 86 -16.79 6.11 -18.64
CA SER A 86 -15.59 6.78 -19.11
C SER A 86 -14.52 5.84 -19.68
N MET A 87 -14.46 4.61 -19.16
CA MET A 87 -13.54 3.56 -19.64
C MET A 87 -14.03 2.94 -20.94
N GLU A 88 -15.33 2.73 -21.10
CA GLU A 88 -15.92 1.98 -22.21
C GLU A 88 -16.49 2.86 -23.32
N ALA A 89 -16.54 4.18 -23.12
CA ALA A 89 -17.00 5.10 -24.14
C ALA A 89 -16.19 4.91 -25.44
N PRO A 90 -16.83 4.99 -26.63
CA PRO A 90 -16.10 4.91 -27.90
C PRO A 90 -14.92 5.89 -28.01
N ALA A 91 -15.00 7.03 -27.32
CA ALA A 91 -13.96 8.04 -27.27
C ALA A 91 -12.72 7.65 -26.41
N SER A 92 -12.83 6.65 -25.52
CA SER A 92 -11.71 6.19 -24.70
C SER A 92 -10.71 5.33 -25.50
N ALA A 93 -11.16 4.77 -26.64
CA ALA A 93 -10.45 3.77 -27.45
C ALA A 93 -9.98 2.52 -26.69
N LEU A 94 -10.41 2.34 -25.43
CA LEU A 94 -9.92 1.26 -24.57
C LEU A 94 -10.35 -0.12 -25.09
N LEU A 95 -11.63 -0.21 -25.50
CA LEU A 95 -12.23 -1.39 -26.08
C LEU A 95 -12.08 -1.47 -27.61
N ALA A 96 -11.48 -0.46 -28.24
CA ALA A 96 -11.25 -0.50 -29.68
C ALA A 96 -10.07 -1.42 -30.02
N ASP A 97 -10.18 -2.09 -31.16
CA ASP A 97 -9.07 -2.85 -31.75
C ASP A 97 -7.86 -1.93 -31.89
N THR A 98 -6.74 -2.34 -31.32
CA THR A 98 -5.53 -1.52 -31.25
C THR A 98 -4.38 -2.23 -31.93
N LEU A 99 -3.68 -1.49 -32.78
CA LEU A 99 -2.45 -1.92 -33.42
C LEU A 99 -1.27 -1.29 -32.68
N TYR A 100 -0.39 -2.11 -32.12
CA TYR A 100 0.90 -1.67 -31.60
C TYR A 100 2.00 -2.07 -32.59
N ASP A 101 2.67 -1.10 -33.21
CA ASP A 101 3.68 -1.31 -34.25
C ASP A 101 5.07 -0.74 -33.91
N ASP A 102 5.23 -0.18 -32.70
CA ASP A 102 6.48 0.42 -32.18
C ASP A 102 7.45 -0.62 -31.60
N PHE A 103 7.49 -1.82 -32.17
CA PHE A 103 8.44 -2.85 -31.78
C PHE A 103 9.76 -2.69 -32.52
N GLU A 104 10.88 -3.07 -31.87
CA GLU A 104 12.19 -3.06 -32.54
C GLU A 104 12.22 -4.01 -33.74
N SER A 105 12.75 -3.52 -34.87
CA SER A 105 12.85 -4.31 -36.09
C SER A 105 13.75 -5.54 -35.91
N TYR A 106 13.35 -6.69 -36.46
CA TYR A 106 14.14 -7.93 -36.39
C TYR A 106 14.48 -8.44 -37.79
N PHE A 107 15.77 -8.36 -38.17
CA PHE A 107 16.31 -8.88 -39.44
C PHE A 107 15.41 -8.58 -40.66
N SER A 108 15.01 -7.31 -40.82
CA SER A 108 14.15 -6.72 -41.86
C SER A 108 12.63 -6.87 -41.75
N ASP A 109 12.12 -7.60 -40.75
CA ASP A 109 10.68 -7.64 -40.44
C ASP A 109 10.37 -6.59 -39.35
N GLN A 110 9.34 -5.76 -39.57
CA GLN A 110 8.76 -4.88 -38.54
C GLN A 110 7.68 -5.66 -37.79
N PRO A 111 7.88 -5.98 -36.49
CA PRO A 111 6.87 -6.70 -35.73
C PRO A 111 5.73 -5.78 -35.30
N PHE A 112 4.55 -6.36 -35.13
CA PHE A 112 3.38 -5.64 -34.60
C PHE A 112 2.44 -6.58 -33.83
N ALA A 113 1.61 -6.02 -32.97
CA ALA A 113 0.58 -6.72 -32.23
C ALA A 113 -0.80 -6.13 -32.51
N GLU A 114 -1.76 -6.98 -32.82
CA GLU A 114 -3.19 -6.63 -32.90
C GLU A 114 -3.86 -7.06 -31.60
N VAL A 115 -4.46 -6.12 -30.89
CA VAL A 115 -5.08 -6.36 -29.59
C VAL A 115 -6.58 -6.05 -29.64
N VAL A 116 -7.38 -7.03 -29.27
CA VAL A 116 -8.85 -6.96 -29.17
C VAL A 116 -9.24 -7.14 -27.71
N VAL A 117 -10.20 -6.33 -27.25
CA VAL A 117 -10.71 -6.40 -25.88
C VAL A 117 -12.21 -6.69 -25.92
N GLU A 118 -12.61 -7.77 -25.26
CA GLU A 118 -14.00 -8.17 -25.13
C GLU A 118 -14.45 -7.98 -23.69
N LYS A 119 -15.57 -7.29 -23.49
CA LYS A 119 -16.22 -7.19 -22.18
C LYS A 119 -17.00 -8.49 -21.92
N VAL A 120 -16.70 -9.14 -20.79
CA VAL A 120 -17.28 -10.46 -20.44
C VAL A 120 -18.59 -10.31 -19.66
N ASN A 121 -18.64 -9.33 -18.75
CA ASN A 121 -19.83 -9.04 -17.94
C ASN A 121 -20.06 -7.53 -17.81
N ASP A 122 -21.25 -7.17 -17.35
CA ASP A 122 -21.61 -5.79 -17.01
C ASP A 122 -21.64 -5.54 -15.49
N GLU A 123 -21.28 -6.54 -14.69
CA GLU A 123 -21.30 -6.50 -13.22
C GLU A 123 -20.05 -5.82 -12.65
N ASN A 124 -20.09 -5.49 -11.36
CA ASN A 124 -18.95 -5.00 -10.60
C ASN A 124 -18.58 -6.06 -9.55
N PRO A 125 -17.36 -6.64 -9.59
CA PRO A 125 -16.25 -6.27 -10.46
C PRO A 125 -16.45 -6.70 -11.92
N ARG A 126 -15.95 -5.86 -12.84
CA ARG A 126 -16.14 -6.01 -14.29
C ARG A 126 -14.99 -6.78 -14.92
N GLU A 127 -15.31 -7.79 -15.71
CA GLU A 127 -14.33 -8.67 -16.35
C GLU A 127 -14.13 -8.34 -17.84
N TYR A 128 -12.87 -8.28 -18.26
CA TYR A 128 -12.47 -8.08 -19.65
C TYR A 128 -11.50 -9.17 -20.10
N LEU A 129 -11.72 -9.67 -21.30
CA LEU A 129 -10.82 -10.61 -21.98
C LEU A 129 -10.02 -9.86 -23.04
N ILE A 130 -8.70 -9.85 -22.88
CA ILE A 130 -7.76 -9.24 -23.81
C ILE A 130 -7.17 -10.36 -24.67
N ARG A 131 -7.37 -10.29 -25.99
CA ARG A 131 -6.72 -11.17 -26.97
C ARG A 131 -5.68 -10.37 -27.73
N SER A 132 -4.46 -10.88 -27.83
CA SER A 132 -3.36 -10.24 -28.55
C SER A 132 -2.76 -11.21 -29.54
N THR A 133 -2.71 -10.82 -30.81
CA THR A 133 -2.01 -11.57 -31.86
C THR A 133 -0.75 -10.82 -32.26
N GLY A 134 0.41 -11.41 -31.96
CA GLY A 134 1.72 -10.89 -32.35
C GLY A 134 2.18 -11.45 -33.69
N TYR A 135 2.72 -10.57 -34.55
CA TYR A 135 3.16 -10.90 -35.90
C TYR A 135 4.64 -10.55 -36.10
N ILE A 136 5.36 -11.45 -36.78
CA ILE A 136 6.72 -11.22 -37.26
C ILE A 136 6.95 -11.95 -38.59
N GLY A 137 7.02 -11.18 -39.68
CA GLY A 137 7.02 -11.71 -41.04
C GLY A 137 5.74 -12.52 -41.30
N SER A 138 5.88 -13.81 -41.66
CA SER A 138 4.74 -14.73 -41.88
C SER A 138 4.34 -15.56 -40.65
N SER A 139 4.98 -15.33 -39.50
CA SER A 139 4.69 -16.06 -38.26
C SER A 139 3.80 -15.23 -37.36
N SER A 140 2.78 -15.86 -36.77
CA SER A 140 1.91 -15.25 -35.78
C SER A 140 1.63 -16.18 -34.59
N ARG A 141 1.30 -15.56 -33.46
CA ARG A 141 0.86 -16.21 -32.22
C ARG A 141 -0.19 -15.37 -31.53
N GLU A 142 -1.22 -16.03 -31.02
CA GLU A 142 -2.27 -15.43 -30.22
C GLU A 142 -2.10 -15.85 -28.75
N VAL A 143 -2.32 -14.90 -27.84
CA VAL A 143 -2.39 -15.10 -26.40
C VAL A 143 -3.60 -14.37 -25.84
N GLU A 144 -4.13 -14.87 -24.72
CA GLU A 144 -5.28 -14.30 -24.04
C GLU A 144 -4.96 -14.03 -22.56
N ALA A 145 -5.54 -12.97 -22.00
CA ALA A 145 -5.53 -12.70 -20.57
C ALA A 145 -6.87 -12.11 -20.12
N SER A 146 -7.36 -12.55 -18.96
CA SER A 146 -8.52 -11.96 -18.30
C SER A 146 -8.06 -10.95 -17.25
N ILE A 147 -8.66 -9.78 -17.24
CA ILE A 147 -8.51 -8.78 -16.19
C ILE A 147 -9.84 -8.50 -15.52
N THR A 148 -9.78 -8.21 -14.23
CA THR A 148 -10.93 -7.86 -13.41
C THR A 148 -10.72 -6.44 -12.88
N VAL A 149 -11.67 -5.56 -13.17
CA VAL A 149 -11.67 -4.16 -12.74
C VAL A 149 -12.81 -3.97 -11.75
N GLU A 150 -12.47 -3.76 -10.49
CA GLU A 150 -13.43 -3.44 -9.44
C GLU A 150 -13.53 -1.92 -9.29
N TRP A 151 -14.74 -1.38 -9.38
CA TRP A 151 -15.01 -0.02 -8.97
C TRP A 151 -15.56 -0.05 -7.55
N THR A 152 -14.87 0.56 -6.61
CA THR A 152 -15.42 0.75 -5.28
C THR A 152 -16.03 2.15 -5.21
N PRO A 153 -17.29 2.30 -4.73
CA PRO A 153 -17.85 3.62 -4.54
C PRO A 153 -16.91 4.43 -3.68
N GLN A 154 -16.46 5.56 -4.23
CA GLN A 154 -15.98 6.65 -3.42
C GLN A 154 -17.20 7.12 -2.64
N GLN A 155 -17.42 6.48 -1.49
CA GLN A 155 -18.43 6.92 -0.56
C GLN A 155 -18.17 8.41 -0.34
N SER A 156 -19.25 9.17 -0.26
CA SER A 156 -19.30 10.50 0.37
C SER A 156 -18.92 10.36 1.86
N GLY A 157 -17.69 9.92 2.10
CA GLY A 157 -17.25 9.14 3.27
C GLY A 157 -15.86 8.52 3.11
N GLY A 158 -15.15 8.74 2.00
CA GLY A 158 -13.70 8.55 1.99
C GLY A 158 -13.08 9.42 3.09
N GLY A 159 -12.62 8.82 4.18
CA GLY A 159 -11.60 9.40 5.07
C GLY A 159 -11.72 9.16 6.57
N MET A 160 -12.92 8.94 7.14
CA MET A 160 -13.07 8.82 8.61
C MET A 160 -14.13 7.82 9.09
N ASP A 161 -14.71 7.01 8.23
CA ASP A 161 -15.67 5.95 8.63
C ASP A 161 -15.03 4.93 9.60
N ASP A 162 -13.74 4.64 9.38
CA ASP A 162 -12.92 3.82 10.25
C ASP A 162 -12.17 4.61 11.33
N LEU A 163 -12.49 5.90 11.52
CA LEU A 163 -11.83 6.76 12.49
C LEU A 163 -12.06 6.23 13.91
N LEU A 164 -10.96 6.01 14.60
CA LEU A 164 -10.88 5.65 16.01
C LEU A 164 -10.58 6.88 16.86
N LEU A 165 -9.62 7.68 16.39
CA LEU A 165 -9.13 8.87 17.08
C LEU A 165 -8.58 9.89 16.09
N TYR A 166 -8.96 11.15 16.28
CA TYR A 166 -8.42 12.30 15.57
C TYR A 166 -7.87 13.32 16.58
N SER A 167 -6.61 13.72 16.43
CA SER A 167 -6.01 14.76 17.27
C SER A 167 -4.81 15.49 16.67
N THR A 168 -4.67 16.81 16.93
CA THR A 168 -3.45 17.56 16.55
C THR A 168 -2.38 17.59 17.64
N ASP A 169 -2.69 17.16 18.86
CA ASP A 169 -1.77 17.02 19.99
C ASP A 169 -2.09 15.74 20.76
N MET A 170 -1.09 14.98 21.20
CA MET A 170 -1.33 13.74 21.92
C MET A 170 -0.38 13.60 23.10
N VAL A 171 -0.96 13.28 24.25
CA VAL A 171 -0.20 12.73 25.38
C VAL A 171 -0.84 11.43 25.80
N PHE A 172 -0.06 10.36 25.77
CA PHE A 172 -0.49 9.04 26.21
C PHE A 172 0.50 8.50 27.25
N ARG A 173 -0.01 8.23 28.44
CA ARG A 173 0.72 7.62 29.57
C ARG A 173 0.19 6.23 29.91
N GLY A 174 -0.82 5.77 29.19
CA GLY A 174 -1.42 4.46 29.36
C GLY A 174 -0.50 3.31 28.92
N ARG A 175 -1.04 2.11 29.04
CA ARG A 175 -0.42 0.86 28.60
C ARG A 175 -0.62 0.62 27.10
N SER A 176 -1.84 0.74 26.59
CA SER A 176 -2.13 0.38 25.20
C SER A 176 -3.29 1.15 24.59
N ILE A 177 -3.20 1.36 23.28
CA ILE A 177 -4.29 1.79 22.42
C ILE A 177 -4.54 0.68 21.42
N ASN A 178 -5.78 0.19 21.35
CA ASN A 178 -6.17 -0.96 20.55
C ASN A 178 -7.31 -0.55 19.61
N GLY A 179 -7.29 -1.00 18.34
CA GLY A 179 -8.43 -0.83 17.44
C GLY A 179 -8.16 -1.29 16.00
N ASP A 180 -9.21 -1.64 15.26
CA ASP A 180 -9.16 -2.17 13.88
C ASP A 180 -9.51 -1.12 12.81
N GLY A 181 -9.07 0.12 13.02
CA GLY A 181 -9.38 1.27 12.17
C GLY A 181 -8.22 2.24 12.07
N THR A 182 -8.56 3.50 11.83
CA THR A 182 -7.61 4.58 11.56
C THR A 182 -7.47 5.53 12.73
N ILE A 183 -6.23 5.82 13.10
CA ILE A 183 -5.88 6.96 13.96
C ILE A 183 -5.20 8.03 13.11
N VAL A 184 -5.60 9.29 13.32
CA VAL A 184 -4.96 10.47 12.73
C VAL A 184 -4.41 11.35 13.85
N LEU A 185 -3.09 11.51 13.85
CA LEU A 185 -2.34 12.33 14.79
C LEU A 185 -1.57 13.40 14.02
N ASN A 186 -1.14 14.44 14.73
CA ASN A 186 0.02 15.21 14.29
C ASN A 186 1.32 14.43 14.58
N GLY A 187 2.49 15.02 14.31
CA GLY A 187 3.77 14.45 14.74
C GLY A 187 3.84 14.19 16.25
N VAL A 188 4.60 13.16 16.64
CA VAL A 188 4.78 12.76 18.05
C VAL A 188 6.25 12.65 18.43
N GLN A 189 6.57 12.94 19.68
CA GLN A 189 7.89 12.80 20.29
C GLN A 189 7.90 11.66 21.31
N THR A 190 9.10 11.18 21.67
CA THR A 190 9.28 10.15 22.71
C THR A 190 8.49 10.46 23.99
N HIS A 191 8.48 11.72 24.44
CA HIS A 191 7.84 12.11 25.68
C HIS A 191 6.33 12.30 25.53
N ASP A 192 5.76 12.23 24.34
CA ASP A 192 4.31 12.25 24.14
C ASP A 192 3.70 10.88 24.44
N LEU A 193 4.52 9.83 24.33
CA LEU A 193 4.12 8.45 24.54
C LEU A 193 4.69 7.90 25.85
N ASN A 194 4.01 6.92 26.42
CA ASN A 194 4.59 6.09 27.46
C ASN A 194 5.68 5.24 26.79
N GLY A 195 6.88 5.20 27.38
CA GLY A 195 8.04 4.53 26.80
C GLY A 195 7.87 3.01 26.58
N GLY A 196 6.79 2.39 27.02
CA GLY A 196 6.43 1.01 26.69
C GLY A 196 4.99 0.85 26.23
N ALA A 197 4.35 1.91 25.71
CA ALA A 197 2.99 1.84 25.21
C ALA A 197 2.89 0.93 23.97
N GLU A 198 1.78 0.22 23.85
CA GLU A 198 1.43 -0.55 22.66
C GLU A 198 0.39 0.21 21.84
N PHE A 199 0.75 0.71 20.65
CA PHE A 199 -0.21 1.26 19.68
C PHE A 199 -0.65 0.16 18.71
N ASN A 200 -1.52 -0.72 19.19
CA ASN A 200 -2.07 -1.86 18.48
C ASN A 200 -3.22 -1.45 17.55
N VAL A 201 -2.90 -0.65 16.54
CA VAL A 201 -3.87 -0.07 15.60
C VAL A 201 -3.53 -0.45 14.17
N SER A 202 -4.54 -0.76 13.35
CA SER A 202 -4.32 -1.21 11.96
C SER A 202 -3.72 -0.11 11.09
N LYS A 203 -4.26 1.12 11.13
CA LYS A 203 -3.79 2.23 10.30
C LYS A 203 -3.50 3.49 11.11
N ILE A 204 -2.36 4.12 10.84
CA ILE A 204 -1.93 5.33 11.57
C ILE A 204 -1.44 6.39 10.59
N TYR A 205 -1.99 7.60 10.68
CA TYR A 205 -1.48 8.78 10.00
C TYR A 205 -0.85 9.74 11.01
N PHE A 206 0.35 10.21 10.71
CA PHE A 206 1.02 11.32 11.39
C PHE A 206 1.13 12.49 10.42
N ASN A 207 0.40 13.58 10.67
CA ASN A 207 0.46 14.83 9.89
C ASN A 207 1.66 15.72 10.23
N GLY A 208 2.75 15.10 10.68
CA GLY A 208 3.99 15.76 11.04
C GLY A 208 5.08 14.72 11.31
N SER A 209 6.24 15.19 11.74
CA SER A 209 7.38 14.32 12.01
C SER A 209 7.20 13.47 13.27
N VAL A 210 7.68 12.23 13.23
CA VAL A 210 7.68 11.29 14.36
C VAL A 210 9.11 11.12 14.85
N ASN A 211 9.37 11.41 16.12
CA ASN A 211 10.70 11.28 16.72
C ASN A 211 10.65 10.47 18.02
N LEU A 212 10.94 9.18 17.88
CA LEU A 212 11.02 8.22 18.96
C LEU A 212 12.50 7.84 19.19
N SER A 213 13.17 8.65 19.99
CA SER A 213 14.58 8.50 20.37
C SER A 213 14.78 7.94 21.78
N GLY A 214 13.76 7.29 22.35
CA GLY A 214 13.81 6.58 23.63
C GLY A 214 12.57 5.69 23.79
N GLY A 215 12.58 4.83 24.82
CA GLY A 215 11.51 3.85 25.04
C GLY A 215 11.37 2.83 23.90
N SER A 216 10.52 1.83 24.10
CA SER A 216 10.19 0.78 23.13
C SER A 216 8.69 0.75 22.83
N ALA A 217 8.04 1.92 22.73
CA ALA A 217 6.63 1.99 22.36
C ALA A 217 6.43 1.35 20.96
N THR A 218 5.52 0.37 20.89
CA THR A 218 5.20 -0.37 19.67
C THR A 218 4.26 0.44 18.81
N LEU A 219 4.43 0.39 17.49
CA LEU A 219 3.53 1.03 16.52
C LEU A 219 2.95 -0.02 15.56
N GLY A 220 1.66 0.08 15.30
CA GLY A 220 0.96 -0.83 14.40
C GLY A 220 0.51 -2.13 15.08
N LYS A 221 -0.52 -2.75 14.52
CA LYS A 221 -1.11 -3.99 15.05
C LYS A 221 -0.36 -5.23 14.54
N TRP A 222 0.03 -6.14 15.42
CA TRP A 222 0.86 -7.29 15.06
C TRP A 222 0.16 -8.37 14.20
N ASN A 223 -1.14 -8.60 14.37
CA ASN A 223 -1.87 -9.69 13.72
C ASN A 223 -2.75 -9.26 12.53
N ASN A 224 -2.94 -7.95 12.35
CA ASN A 224 -3.68 -7.37 11.23
C ASN A 224 -3.22 -5.92 10.98
N PRO A 225 -1.92 -5.71 10.69
CA PRO A 225 -1.45 -4.39 10.33
C PRO A 225 -1.95 -4.00 8.94
N ASP A 226 -2.24 -2.72 8.76
CA ASP A 226 -2.34 -2.10 7.44
C ASP A 226 -1.07 -1.28 7.21
N SER A 227 -1.11 0.02 7.50
CA SER A 227 -0.04 0.94 7.12
C SER A 227 0.13 2.10 8.11
N ILE A 228 1.36 2.63 8.20
CA ILE A 228 1.74 3.80 8.99
C ILE A 228 2.28 4.86 8.04
N PHE A 229 1.66 6.04 8.04
CA PHE A 229 2.01 7.16 7.17
C PHE A 229 2.56 8.34 7.98
N VAL A 230 3.69 8.91 7.55
CA VAL A 230 4.38 10.01 8.24
C VAL A 230 4.62 11.15 7.25
N ASN A 231 3.90 12.26 7.42
CA ASN A 231 3.93 13.43 6.52
C ASN A 231 5.12 14.37 6.84
N GLY A 232 6.24 13.78 7.25
CA GLY A 232 7.43 14.47 7.72
C GLY A 232 8.58 13.48 7.87
N ASN A 233 9.51 13.79 8.77
CA ASN A 233 10.63 12.89 9.05
C ASN A 233 10.21 11.81 10.05
N LEU A 234 10.72 10.60 9.88
CA LEU A 234 10.60 9.51 10.84
C LEU A 234 11.95 9.26 11.49
N ARG A 235 12.00 9.24 12.83
CA ARG A 235 13.21 8.92 13.59
C ARG A 235 12.91 7.87 14.64
N LEU A 236 13.51 6.69 14.47
CA LEU A 236 13.44 5.54 15.36
C LEU A 236 14.85 5.18 15.86
N TRP A 237 15.36 5.98 16.80
CA TRP A 237 16.79 5.98 17.11
C TRP A 237 17.21 5.05 18.25
N SER A 238 16.51 5.07 19.39
CA SER A 238 16.94 4.31 20.58
C SER A 238 15.79 3.55 21.19
N GLY A 239 15.88 2.24 21.31
CA GLY A 239 14.84 1.39 21.90
C GLY A 239 14.35 0.31 20.94
N ASN A 240 14.30 -0.91 21.45
CA ASN A 240 13.95 -2.13 20.73
C ASN A 240 12.43 -2.26 20.59
N ARG A 241 11.82 -1.32 19.86
CA ARG A 241 10.39 -1.33 19.54
C ARG A 241 10.11 -2.13 18.29
N ASP A 242 8.97 -2.78 18.28
CA ASP A 242 8.42 -3.41 17.08
C ASP A 242 7.53 -2.42 16.33
N VAL A 243 7.63 -2.44 15.00
CA VAL A 243 6.80 -1.63 14.11
C VAL A 243 6.16 -2.54 13.06
N TYR A 244 4.85 -2.64 13.11
CA TYR A 244 4.04 -3.51 12.26
C TYR A 244 3.30 -2.71 11.18
N GLY A 245 3.19 -3.31 9.99
CA GLY A 245 2.58 -2.68 8.82
C GLY A 245 3.60 -1.98 7.93
N ASP A 246 3.14 -1.66 6.72
CA ASP A 246 3.96 -0.94 5.76
C ASP A 246 4.11 0.53 6.20
N ILE A 247 5.30 1.09 6.05
CA ILE A 247 5.62 2.44 6.53
C ILE A 247 5.85 3.35 5.33
N HIS A 248 5.18 4.49 5.29
CA HIS A 248 5.34 5.50 4.24
C HIS A 248 5.80 6.82 4.86
N VAL A 249 6.92 7.36 4.39
CA VAL A 249 7.57 8.55 4.95
C VAL A 249 7.79 9.57 3.85
N LYS A 250 7.28 10.80 4.04
CA LYS A 250 7.44 11.91 3.08
C LYS A 250 8.78 12.65 3.21
N GLY A 251 9.44 12.53 4.35
CA GLY A 251 10.75 13.11 4.59
C GLY A 251 11.83 12.04 4.77
N ASN A 252 12.82 12.35 5.60
CA ASN A 252 13.95 11.47 5.86
C ASN A 252 13.61 10.42 6.93
N PHE A 253 14.28 9.28 6.86
CA PHE A 253 14.16 8.19 7.83
C PHE A 253 15.49 7.91 8.56
N GLU A 254 15.49 8.14 9.87
CA GLU A 254 16.60 7.78 10.76
C GLU A 254 16.26 6.50 11.55
N LEU A 255 17.00 5.41 11.35
CA LEU A 255 16.70 4.09 11.91
C LEU A 255 17.91 3.49 12.62
N LYS A 256 17.76 3.06 13.88
CA LYS A 256 18.86 2.42 14.61
C LYS A 256 18.50 1.18 15.44
N ASP A 257 17.59 1.23 16.41
CA ASP A 257 17.39 0.08 17.34
C ASP A 257 16.06 -0.65 17.14
N ALA A 258 15.20 -0.17 16.23
CA ALA A 258 13.85 -0.72 16.03
C ALA A 258 13.83 -1.99 15.16
N ASN A 259 12.78 -2.79 15.34
CA ASN A 259 12.44 -3.93 14.51
C ASN A 259 11.30 -3.54 13.56
N ILE A 260 11.54 -3.65 12.26
CA ILE A 260 10.60 -3.26 11.21
C ILE A 260 10.08 -4.53 10.53
N HIS A 261 8.78 -4.78 10.65
CA HIS A 261 8.14 -6.00 10.16
C HIS A 261 7.50 -5.85 8.77
N GLY A 262 7.17 -4.62 8.33
CA GLY A 262 6.62 -4.33 7.00
C GLY A 262 7.65 -3.81 6.00
N ASN A 263 7.18 -3.48 4.79
CA ASN A 263 7.97 -2.70 3.84
C ASN A 263 8.05 -1.24 4.28
N VAL A 264 9.08 -0.51 3.84
CA VAL A 264 9.21 0.93 4.10
C VAL A 264 9.40 1.67 2.79
N TYR A 265 8.73 2.81 2.63
CA TYR A 265 8.78 3.68 1.46
C TYR A 265 9.15 5.10 1.92
N VAL A 266 10.33 5.58 1.56
CA VAL A 266 10.89 6.85 2.03
C VAL A 266 11.11 7.79 0.85
N ASP A 267 10.41 8.91 0.83
CA ASP A 267 10.62 9.99 -0.13
C ASP A 267 11.71 10.97 0.36
N GLY A 268 12.89 10.42 0.65
CA GLY A 268 13.98 11.18 1.26
C GLY A 268 15.21 10.33 1.56
N ASP A 269 16.10 10.91 2.35
CA ASP A 269 17.35 10.28 2.78
C ASP A 269 17.13 9.27 3.91
N ILE A 270 18.00 8.27 3.97
CA ILE A 270 18.04 7.29 5.06
C ILE A 270 19.36 7.41 5.82
N THR A 271 19.26 7.46 7.14
CA THR A 271 20.42 7.34 8.05
C THR A 271 20.26 6.13 8.97
N LEU A 272 21.22 5.22 8.92
CA LEU A 272 21.27 4.04 9.78
C LEU A 272 22.22 4.22 10.96
N GLY A 273 21.81 3.76 12.14
CA GLY A 273 22.68 3.49 13.28
C GLY A 273 22.62 2.01 13.68
N TRP A 274 23.54 1.54 14.51
CA TRP A 274 23.60 0.11 14.90
C TRP A 274 22.70 -0.20 16.11
N LYS A 275 21.79 -1.20 16.09
CA LYS A 275 21.54 -2.22 15.04
C LYS A 275 20.03 -2.50 14.85
N PRO A 276 19.43 -2.13 13.70
CA PRO A 276 18.02 -2.36 13.47
C PRO A 276 17.80 -3.78 12.97
N THR A 277 16.59 -4.29 13.15
CA THR A 277 16.10 -5.49 12.49
C THR A 277 15.10 -5.08 11.42
N ILE A 278 15.24 -5.62 10.22
CA ILE A 278 14.35 -5.34 9.10
C ILE A 278 13.96 -6.68 8.53
N ASP A 279 12.67 -6.97 8.43
CA ASP A 279 12.17 -8.23 7.92
C ASP A 279 12.01 -8.19 6.40
N ASN A 280 11.48 -7.08 5.85
CA ASN A 280 11.24 -6.89 4.42
C ASN A 280 12.21 -5.88 3.79
N ASN A 281 11.74 -5.07 2.83
CA ASN A 281 12.57 -4.14 2.06
C ASN A 281 12.27 -2.68 2.44
N ILE A 282 13.25 -1.82 2.21
CA ILE A 282 13.15 -0.37 2.35
C ILE A 282 13.46 0.27 0.99
N TYR A 283 12.47 0.95 0.42
CA TYR A 283 12.54 1.69 -0.83
C TYR A 283 12.75 3.17 -0.54
N TYR A 284 13.72 3.81 -1.19
CA TYR A 284 14.04 5.21 -0.92
C TYR A 284 14.50 5.99 -2.16
N THR A 285 14.22 7.30 -2.17
CA THR A 285 14.56 8.20 -3.29
C THR A 285 15.87 8.96 -3.08
N GLY A 286 16.24 9.25 -1.82
CA GLY A 286 17.42 10.04 -1.47
C GLY A 286 18.73 9.24 -1.36
N GLU A 287 19.60 9.66 -0.45
CA GLU A 287 20.88 9.02 -0.15
C GLU A 287 20.80 8.10 1.08
N LEU A 288 21.62 7.05 1.08
CA LEU A 288 21.74 6.10 2.19
C LEU A 288 23.06 6.31 2.92
N SER A 289 22.99 6.65 4.21
CA SER A 289 24.15 6.84 5.10
C SER A 289 24.16 5.80 6.21
N TYR A 290 25.29 5.13 6.43
CA TYR A 290 25.44 4.09 7.45
C TYR A 290 26.91 3.93 7.91
N PRO A 291 27.14 3.49 9.16
CA PRO A 291 28.46 3.11 9.66
C PRO A 291 29.11 1.95 8.88
N ASN A 292 30.45 1.94 8.79
CA ASN A 292 31.23 0.94 8.02
C ASN A 292 31.07 -0.53 8.46
N ASN A 293 30.39 -0.81 9.57
CA ASN A 293 30.27 -2.15 10.16
C ASN A 293 28.95 -2.87 9.84
N PHE A 294 28.12 -2.34 8.94
CA PHE A 294 26.93 -3.01 8.46
C PHE A 294 27.25 -4.17 7.52
N ASN A 295 26.47 -5.25 7.60
CA ASN A 295 26.64 -6.42 6.75
C ASN A 295 25.85 -6.29 5.44
N ASP A 296 26.39 -6.84 4.36
CA ASP A 296 25.81 -6.75 3.02
C ASP A 296 24.36 -7.26 2.96
N ARG A 297 24.05 -8.34 3.68
CA ARG A 297 22.69 -8.91 3.73
C ARG A 297 21.63 -7.94 4.28
N LEU A 298 21.99 -7.06 5.21
CA LEU A 298 21.05 -6.03 5.65
C LEU A 298 20.96 -4.91 4.62
N LEU A 299 22.10 -4.50 4.06
CA LEU A 299 22.18 -3.42 3.07
C LEU A 299 21.44 -3.77 1.76
N GLU A 300 21.41 -5.04 1.36
CA GLU A 300 20.63 -5.54 0.20
C GLU A 300 19.12 -5.27 0.32
N LYS A 301 18.61 -5.04 1.53
CA LYS A 301 17.19 -4.68 1.76
C LYS A 301 16.89 -3.22 1.45
N PHE A 302 17.90 -2.38 1.26
CA PHE A 302 17.75 -0.96 0.93
C PHE A 302 17.83 -0.76 -0.58
N ILE A 303 16.68 -0.51 -1.20
CA ILE A 303 16.51 -0.43 -2.65
C ILE A 303 16.27 1.02 -3.04
N LYS A 304 17.24 1.63 -3.73
CA LYS A 304 17.06 2.99 -4.27
C LYS A 304 16.09 2.95 -5.44
N VAL A 305 15.10 3.84 -5.44
CA VAL A 305 14.09 4.00 -6.48
C VAL A 305 14.01 5.46 -6.92
N THR A 306 13.45 5.73 -8.10
CA THR A 306 13.29 7.11 -8.59
C THR A 306 12.11 7.84 -7.95
N GLN A 307 11.10 7.09 -7.51
CA GLN A 307 9.90 7.60 -6.86
C GLN A 307 9.27 6.51 -5.97
N VAL A 308 8.56 6.94 -4.94
CA VAL A 308 7.65 6.10 -4.16
C VAL A 308 6.21 6.58 -4.37
N SER A 309 5.24 5.72 -4.12
CA SER A 309 3.82 6.05 -4.31
C SER A 309 3.39 7.24 -3.45
N ASP A 310 2.66 8.16 -4.06
CA ASP A 310 2.07 9.30 -3.36
C ASP A 310 0.87 8.87 -2.51
N TRP A 311 0.58 9.63 -1.46
CA TRP A 311 -0.51 9.40 -0.53
C TRP A 311 -0.89 10.71 0.14
N GLN A 312 -2.13 10.80 0.60
CA GLN A 312 -2.67 11.98 1.28
C GLN A 312 -3.24 11.57 2.64
N ILE A 313 -3.11 12.44 3.63
CA ILE A 313 -3.80 12.25 4.92
C ILE A 313 -5.27 12.55 4.70
N PRO A 314 -6.19 11.73 5.24
CA PRO A 314 -7.61 12.02 5.21
C PRO A 314 -7.97 13.13 6.21
N VAL A 315 -7.40 14.32 6.05
CA VAL A 315 -7.75 15.49 6.88
C VAL A 315 -9.18 15.91 6.51
N ARG A 316 -10.03 16.04 7.52
CA ARG A 316 -11.41 16.54 7.39
C ARG A 316 -11.63 17.68 8.37
N THR A 317 -12.45 18.63 7.97
CA THR A 317 -13.02 19.61 8.88
C THR A 317 -14.13 18.92 9.67
N ILE A 318 -13.99 18.91 11.00
CA ILE A 318 -14.95 18.32 11.93
C ILE A 318 -15.76 19.46 12.53
N GLN A 319 -17.09 19.41 12.37
CA GLN A 319 -18.01 20.43 12.86
C GLN A 319 -19.09 19.81 13.74
N LEU A 320 -19.57 20.58 14.70
CA LEU A 320 -20.76 20.22 15.45
C LEU A 320 -22.00 20.37 14.57
N GLN A 321 -23.01 19.56 14.84
CA GLN A 321 -24.37 19.80 14.35
C GLN A 321 -24.94 21.09 14.98
N GLU A 322 -26.05 21.59 14.43
CA GLU A 322 -26.81 22.67 15.06
C GLU A 322 -27.52 22.19 16.34
N ASP A 323 -27.74 23.08 17.31
CA ASP A 323 -28.37 22.75 18.60
C ASP A 323 -29.74 22.03 18.43
N ASP A 324 -30.56 22.43 17.45
CA ASP A 324 -31.85 21.79 17.14
C ASP A 324 -31.72 20.32 16.70
N TRP A 325 -30.62 19.97 16.03
CA TRP A 325 -30.34 18.59 15.62
C TRP A 325 -30.12 17.72 16.84
N TYR A 326 -29.36 18.20 17.83
CA TYR A 326 -29.09 17.46 19.07
C TYR A 326 -30.37 17.20 19.85
N LEU A 327 -31.22 18.23 20.03
CA LEU A 327 -32.52 18.07 20.68
C LEU A 327 -33.40 17.04 19.97
N SER A 328 -33.43 17.08 18.63
CA SER A 328 -34.21 16.16 17.81
C SER A 328 -33.70 14.71 17.87
N ASN A 329 -32.42 14.53 18.19
CA ASN A 329 -31.76 13.23 18.33
C ASN A 329 -31.57 12.80 19.80
N GLY A 330 -32.32 13.40 20.74
CA GLY A 330 -32.39 12.94 22.13
C GLY A 330 -31.22 13.40 23.02
N TYR A 331 -30.42 14.36 22.57
CA TYR A 331 -29.38 14.96 23.39
C TYR A 331 -29.96 16.01 24.34
N GLU A 332 -29.44 16.05 25.55
CA GLU A 332 -29.68 17.13 26.49
C GLU A 332 -28.64 18.23 26.28
N ILE A 333 -29.12 19.45 26.00
CA ILE A 333 -28.26 20.63 25.87
C ILE A 333 -28.06 21.25 27.25
N ARG A 334 -26.79 21.43 27.63
CA ARG A 334 -26.35 22.00 28.91
C ARG A 334 -25.27 23.06 28.65
N GLY A 335 -25.07 23.96 29.62
CA GLY A 335 -23.93 24.89 29.59
C GLY A 335 -22.64 24.19 30.06
N ASP A 336 -21.87 24.86 30.90
CA ASP A 336 -20.74 24.23 31.60
C ASP A 336 -21.24 23.18 32.62
N VAL A 337 -20.71 21.97 32.54
CA VAL A 337 -21.10 20.84 33.38
C VAL A 337 -19.93 20.41 34.27
N SER A 338 -20.18 20.33 35.58
CA SER A 338 -19.21 19.87 36.59
C SER A 338 -19.79 18.86 37.57
N GLU A 339 -20.74 18.04 37.08
CA GLU A 339 -21.36 16.94 37.79
C GLU A 339 -21.12 15.60 37.11
N ALA A 340 -21.32 14.51 37.84
CA ALA A 340 -21.09 13.16 37.32
C ALA A 340 -22.08 12.80 36.22
N VAL A 341 -21.57 12.34 35.08
CA VAL A 341 -22.38 11.83 33.95
C VAL A 341 -22.98 10.45 34.27
N PRO A 342 -24.29 10.21 34.04
CA PRO A 342 -24.88 8.89 34.16
C PRO A 342 -24.62 8.03 32.91
N SER A 343 -24.70 6.70 33.04
CA SER A 343 -24.69 5.79 31.89
C SER A 343 -25.86 6.07 30.94
N GLY A 344 -25.65 5.87 29.63
CA GLY A 344 -26.64 6.18 28.60
C GLY A 344 -26.80 7.67 28.30
N ALA A 345 -26.02 8.56 28.92
CA ALA A 345 -26.14 9.99 28.68
C ALA A 345 -25.83 10.34 27.21
N ARG A 346 -26.59 11.28 26.67
CA ARG A 346 -26.36 11.96 25.37
C ARG A 346 -26.37 13.45 25.65
N TRP A 347 -25.19 14.07 25.82
CA TRP A 347 -25.08 15.47 26.23
C TRP A 347 -24.38 16.31 25.16
N LEU A 348 -24.94 17.50 24.90
CA LEU A 348 -24.23 18.62 24.27
C LEU A 348 -23.94 19.64 25.36
N VAL A 349 -22.67 19.98 25.56
CA VAL A 349 -22.21 20.89 26.62
C VAL A 349 -21.35 22.03 26.08
N ASP A 350 -21.25 23.13 26.82
CA ASP A 350 -20.23 24.15 26.53
C ASP A 350 -18.84 23.63 26.93
N ASN A 351 -18.71 23.11 28.15
CA ASN A 351 -17.56 22.38 28.65
C ASN A 351 -18.01 21.26 29.60
N TYR A 352 -17.25 20.17 29.66
CA TYR A 352 -17.41 19.14 30.69
C TYR A 352 -16.15 19.08 31.55
N ASP A 353 -16.25 19.35 32.85
CA ASP A 353 -15.14 19.21 33.79
C ASP A 353 -15.60 18.48 35.05
N PHE A 354 -15.40 17.16 35.07
CA PHE A 354 -15.66 16.34 36.24
C PHE A 354 -14.45 15.48 36.60
N THR A 355 -13.65 15.98 37.54
CA THR A 355 -12.44 15.33 38.06
C THR A 355 -12.58 14.84 39.50
N ASN A 356 -13.81 14.72 40.02
CA ASN A 356 -14.04 14.07 41.30
C ASN A 356 -14.06 12.53 41.15
N TRP A 357 -13.80 11.81 42.24
CA TRP A 357 -13.89 10.35 42.26
C TRP A 357 -15.34 9.91 42.03
N GLN A 358 -15.58 9.16 40.94
CA GLN A 358 -16.91 8.69 40.54
C GLN A 358 -17.36 7.37 41.23
N GLY A 359 -16.57 6.84 42.16
CA GLY A 359 -16.81 5.51 42.74
C GLY A 359 -16.29 4.38 41.84
N ALA A 360 -16.49 3.13 42.26
CA ALA A 360 -16.29 1.94 41.42
C ALA A 360 -17.43 1.75 40.39
N ARG A 361 -18.06 2.85 39.96
CA ARG A 361 -19.13 2.83 38.95
C ARG A 361 -18.54 2.43 37.61
N ARG A 362 -19.30 1.70 36.80
CA ARG A 362 -19.02 1.53 35.37
C ARG A 362 -19.84 2.58 34.63
N LEU A 363 -19.24 3.21 33.63
CA LEU A 363 -19.95 4.16 32.77
C LEU A 363 -20.18 3.48 31.43
N ASP A 364 -21.42 3.09 31.17
CA ASP A 364 -21.77 2.37 29.95
C ASP A 364 -22.50 3.31 28.97
N ASP A 365 -22.06 3.28 27.71
CA ASP A 365 -22.66 3.99 26.57
C ASP A 365 -22.93 5.48 26.83
N VAL A 366 -21.87 6.24 27.11
CA VAL A 366 -21.93 7.68 27.38
C VAL A 366 -21.45 8.47 26.18
N VAL A 367 -22.26 9.40 25.66
CA VAL A 367 -21.84 10.33 24.60
C VAL A 367 -21.84 11.75 25.14
N ILE A 368 -20.65 12.35 25.17
CA ILE A 368 -20.45 13.76 25.53
C ILE A 368 -19.90 14.47 24.29
N VAL A 369 -20.68 15.42 23.80
CA VAL A 369 -20.30 16.34 22.74
C VAL A 369 -20.08 17.71 23.39
N SER A 370 -18.91 18.30 23.19
CA SER A 370 -18.52 19.56 23.82
C SER A 370 -18.16 20.63 22.78
N LYS A 371 -18.66 21.85 23.01
CA LYS A 371 -18.25 23.06 22.27
C LYS A 371 -16.84 23.52 22.69
N GLY A 372 -16.37 23.09 23.86
CA GLY A 372 -15.05 23.35 24.42
C GLY A 372 -14.39 22.07 24.91
N ASP A 373 -13.81 22.11 26.11
CA ASP A 373 -13.01 20.98 26.64
C ASP A 373 -13.90 19.90 27.28
N ILE A 374 -13.38 18.66 27.30
CA ILE A 374 -13.88 17.54 28.08
C ILE A 374 -12.74 17.07 29.00
N VAL A 375 -12.87 17.30 30.29
CA VAL A 375 -11.99 16.78 31.33
C VAL A 375 -12.81 15.82 32.19
N ILE A 376 -12.49 14.53 32.10
CA ILE A 376 -13.27 13.51 32.78
C ILE A 376 -12.36 12.49 33.46
N ASN A 377 -12.56 12.33 34.76
CA ASN A 377 -12.06 11.15 35.44
C ASN A 377 -12.90 9.96 35.02
N THR A 378 -12.32 9.13 34.16
CA THR A 378 -12.93 7.88 33.76
C THR A 378 -12.69 6.86 34.88
N VAL A 379 -13.79 6.29 35.36
CA VAL A 379 -13.85 5.16 36.31
C VAL A 379 -13.06 3.94 35.81
N ASN A 380 -12.99 2.84 36.57
CA ASN A 380 -12.31 1.61 36.15
C ASN A 380 -12.65 1.19 34.69
N ASP A 381 -13.93 1.22 34.30
CA ASP A 381 -14.37 0.95 32.93
C ASP A 381 -15.35 2.03 32.43
N PHE A 382 -14.98 2.71 31.33
CA PHE A 382 -15.80 3.69 30.62
C PHE A 382 -16.04 3.20 29.19
N SER A 383 -17.28 3.16 28.73
CA SER A 383 -17.62 3.03 27.32
C SER A 383 -18.44 4.22 26.84
N GLY A 384 -18.10 4.73 25.65
CA GLY A 384 -18.69 5.98 25.19
C GLY A 384 -18.01 6.64 24.00
N ALA A 385 -18.54 7.80 23.62
CA ALA A 385 -17.91 8.71 22.67
C ALA A 385 -17.64 10.07 23.33
N LEU A 386 -16.38 10.51 23.27
CA LEU A 386 -15.94 11.82 23.76
C LEU A 386 -15.58 12.69 22.56
N ILE A 387 -16.39 13.70 22.27
CA ILE A 387 -16.32 14.47 21.03
C ILE A 387 -16.20 15.96 21.37
N ALA A 388 -15.01 16.52 21.16
CA ALA A 388 -14.70 17.93 21.40
C ALA A 388 -13.98 18.54 20.17
N PRO A 389 -14.68 18.79 19.05
CA PRO A 389 -14.05 19.25 17.81
C PRO A 389 -13.28 20.58 17.94
N TYR A 390 -13.65 21.41 18.93
CA TYR A 390 -13.03 22.71 19.20
C TYR A 390 -12.33 22.80 20.56
N GLY A 391 -12.21 21.69 21.28
CA GLY A 391 -11.53 21.63 22.57
C GLY A 391 -10.62 20.41 22.68
N ARG A 392 -10.25 20.09 23.91
CA ARG A 392 -9.38 18.98 24.30
C ARG A 392 -10.19 17.90 24.99
N VAL A 393 -9.76 16.66 24.86
CA VAL A 393 -10.23 15.54 25.68
C VAL A 393 -9.11 15.12 26.63
N ILE A 394 -9.36 15.19 27.93
CA ILE A 394 -8.38 14.91 28.98
C ILE A 394 -8.92 13.86 29.94
N LEU A 395 -8.21 12.73 30.02
CA LEU A 395 -8.41 11.63 30.95
C LEU A 395 -7.22 11.60 31.93
N PRO A 396 -7.29 12.32 33.06
CA PRO A 396 -6.12 12.52 33.92
C PRO A 396 -5.86 11.35 34.88
N GLN A 397 -6.85 10.50 35.15
CA GLN A 397 -6.71 9.33 36.02
C GLN A 397 -6.17 8.09 35.29
N GLY A 398 -5.37 7.30 36.02
CA GLY A 398 -4.75 6.06 35.54
C GLY A 398 -5.48 4.80 35.96
N GLY A 399 -5.16 3.70 35.28
CA GLY A 399 -5.77 2.39 35.50
C GLY A 399 -7.16 2.22 34.88
N THR A 400 -7.56 3.15 34.01
CA THR A 400 -8.87 3.14 33.36
C THR A 400 -8.86 2.37 32.05
N THR A 401 -9.89 1.56 31.81
CA THR A 401 -10.24 1.05 30.48
C THR A 401 -11.28 1.97 29.83
N PHE A 402 -10.91 2.66 28.77
CA PHE A 402 -11.84 3.37 27.88
C PHE A 402 -12.18 2.49 26.68
N THR A 403 -13.45 2.39 26.30
CA THR A 403 -13.90 1.67 25.10
C THR A 403 -14.83 2.54 24.26
N GLY A 404 -14.45 2.87 23.03
CA GLY A 404 -15.30 3.67 22.13
C GLY A 404 -14.53 4.68 21.29
N VAL A 405 -15.04 5.90 21.13
CA VAL A 405 -14.52 6.87 20.14
C VAL A 405 -14.03 8.14 20.86
N ILE A 406 -12.88 8.68 20.45
CA ILE A 406 -12.41 9.99 20.93
C ILE A 406 -12.11 10.90 19.74
N VAL A 407 -12.81 12.02 19.63
CA VAL A 407 -12.59 13.02 18.58
C VAL A 407 -12.26 14.35 19.22
N SER A 408 -11.08 14.90 18.94
CA SER A 408 -10.68 16.19 19.52
C SER A 408 -9.63 16.86 18.65
N LYS A 409 -9.92 18.02 18.06
CA LYS A 409 -8.91 18.70 17.25
C LYS A 409 -7.78 19.24 18.13
N ASN A 410 -8.08 19.85 19.28
CA ASN A 410 -7.08 20.59 20.04
C ASN A 410 -6.27 19.74 21.02
N GLY A 411 -6.49 18.42 21.05
CA GLY A 411 -5.62 17.50 21.77
C GLY A 411 -6.36 16.38 22.48
N VAL A 412 -5.70 15.22 22.60
CA VAL A 412 -6.15 14.10 23.43
C VAL A 412 -5.05 13.76 24.43
N ARG A 413 -5.40 13.78 25.72
CA ARG A 413 -4.45 13.53 26.82
C ARG A 413 -4.97 12.44 27.72
N ILE A 414 -4.37 11.25 27.65
CA ILE A 414 -4.60 10.15 28.59
C ILE A 414 -3.38 10.09 29.49
N GLU A 415 -3.43 10.79 30.62
CA GLU A 415 -2.26 11.05 31.47
C GLU A 415 -2.05 10.00 32.55
N GLY A 416 -3.07 9.18 32.79
CA GLY A 416 -3.04 8.09 33.73
C GLY A 416 -2.17 6.92 33.31
N GLY A 417 -1.24 6.51 34.18
CA GLY A 417 -0.46 5.28 34.02
C GLY A 417 -1.35 4.03 33.99
N GLY A 418 -1.01 3.06 33.15
CA GLY A 418 -1.71 1.76 33.10
C GLY A 418 -3.07 1.78 32.40
N SER A 419 -3.55 2.93 31.93
CA SER A 419 -4.83 3.04 31.20
C SER A 419 -4.81 2.29 29.86
N ILE A 420 -5.95 1.77 29.44
CA ILE A 420 -6.15 1.03 28.19
C ILE A 420 -7.23 1.75 27.39
N ALA A 421 -6.97 2.06 26.12
CA ALA A 421 -7.98 2.60 25.21
C ALA A 421 -8.31 1.56 24.13
N ASN A 422 -9.50 0.97 24.20
CA ASN A 422 -10.06 0.07 23.20
C ASN A 422 -10.95 0.88 22.26
N LEU A 423 -10.36 1.43 21.22
CA LEU A 423 -11.06 2.31 20.31
C LEU A 423 -11.88 1.53 19.28
N VAL A 424 -13.06 2.07 18.97
CA VAL A 424 -14.02 1.52 18.01
C VAL A 424 -14.20 2.53 16.89
N LYS A 425 -14.51 2.05 15.67
CA LYS A 425 -14.77 2.95 14.53
C LYS A 425 -15.99 3.79 14.83
N ILE A 426 -15.96 5.07 14.46
CA ILE A 426 -17.06 5.99 14.72
C ILE A 426 -18.39 5.48 14.12
N GLN A 427 -18.36 4.92 12.91
CA GLN A 427 -19.53 4.34 12.26
C GLN A 427 -20.08 3.11 13.01
N ASP A 428 -19.20 2.30 13.61
CA ASP A 428 -19.59 1.06 14.29
C ASP A 428 -20.24 1.41 15.63
N TYR A 429 -19.67 2.38 16.34
CA TYR A 429 -20.22 2.90 17.58
C TYR A 429 -21.62 3.51 17.36
N PHE A 430 -21.75 4.38 16.35
CA PHE A 430 -23.00 5.03 15.96
C PHE A 430 -23.75 4.24 14.87
N SER A 431 -23.68 2.90 14.89
CA SER A 431 -24.33 2.08 13.85
C SER A 431 -25.86 2.07 13.95
N SER A 432 -26.41 2.45 15.11
CA SER A 432 -27.85 2.46 15.40
C SER A 432 -28.44 3.85 15.64
N GLU A 433 -27.61 4.89 15.62
CA GLU A 433 -28.02 6.28 15.84
C GLU A 433 -27.18 7.23 14.97
N PRO A 434 -27.67 8.41 14.58
CA PRO A 434 -26.88 9.33 13.75
C PRO A 434 -25.59 9.83 14.44
N ILE A 435 -24.51 9.97 13.68
CA ILE A 435 -23.24 10.52 14.18
C ILE A 435 -23.43 12.00 14.57
N PRO A 436 -23.01 12.43 15.77
CA PRO A 436 -23.27 13.78 16.29
C PRO A 436 -22.37 14.89 15.74
N ILE A 437 -21.61 14.62 14.68
CA ILE A 437 -20.70 15.57 14.05
C ILE A 437 -20.78 15.46 12.53
N LEU A 438 -20.38 16.52 11.87
CA LEU A 438 -20.25 16.60 10.42
C LEU A 438 -18.78 16.52 10.03
N PHE A 439 -18.50 15.75 8.98
CA PHE A 439 -17.23 15.75 8.29
C PHE A 439 -17.38 16.49 6.97
N SER A 440 -16.53 17.48 6.72
CA SER A 440 -16.43 18.14 5.42
C SER A 440 -14.99 18.14 4.93
N ASP A 441 -14.80 18.38 3.64
CA ASP A 441 -13.47 18.65 3.12
C ASP A 441 -12.87 19.91 3.77
N PRO A 442 -11.53 20.00 3.89
CA PRO A 442 -10.82 21.11 4.54
C PRO A 442 -11.18 22.50 4.03
#